data_AF-A0A7X1PGA2-F1
#
_entry.id   AF-A0A7X1PGA2-F1
#
_cell.length_a   1.000
_cell.length_b   1.000
_cell.length_c   1.000
_cell.angle_alpha   90.00
_cell.angle_beta   90.00
_cell.angle_gamma   90.00
#
_symmetry.space_group_name_H-M   'P 1'
#
loop_
_entity.id
_entity.type
_entity.pdbx_description
1 polymer ?
#
loop_
_entity_poly.entity_id
_entity_poly.type
_entity_poly.pdbx_seq_one_letter_code
_entity_poly.pdbx_strand_id
1 'polypeptide(L)' 'MAELAKKVRVDALLCAGDLYEHESFTDDMMQFVRSTFADLAMPVFVAPGNHDWYGRTSMYQRADWPANVPCSRQPA' A
#
# COMPACT_ATOMS: atom_id res chain seq x y z
N MET A 1 -5.52 -9.43 7.25
CA MET A 1 -4.69 -9.80 6.10
C MET A 1 -3.21 -9.82 6.46
N ALA A 2 -2.59 -8.68 6.78
CA ALA A 2 -1.17 -8.58 7.14
C ALA A 2 -0.73 -9.55 8.26
N GLU A 3 -1.47 -9.63 9.36
CA GLU A 3 -1.19 -10.56 10.45
C GLU A 3 -1.27 -12.05 10.04
N LEU A 4 -2.16 -12.39 9.11
CA LEU A 4 -2.27 -13.75 8.60
C LEU A 4 -1.09 -14.06 7.66
N ALA A 5 -0.71 -13.11 6.81
CA ALA A 5 0.46 -13.22 5.93
C ALA A 5 1.75 -13.47 6.75
N LYS A 6 1.92 -12.77 7.88
CA LYS A 6 3.01 -13.03 8.84
C LYS A 6 2.97 -14.44 9.40
N LYS A 7 1.80 -14.88 9.88
CA LYS A 7 1.63 -16.21 10.50
C LYS A 7 1.88 -17.36 9.54
N VAL A 8 1.44 -17.22 8.29
CA VAL A 8 1.58 -18.26 7.26
C VAL A 8 2.95 -18.18 6.55
N ARG A 9 3.73 -17.12 6.80
CA ARG A 9 5.04 -16.86 6.17
C ARG A 9 4.95 -16.89 4.65
N VAL A 10 4.03 -16.10 4.11
CA VAL A 10 3.91 -15.94 2.66
C VAL A 10 5.15 -15.26 2.08
N ASP A 11 5.52 -15.62 0.86
CA ASP A 11 6.68 -15.04 0.18
C ASP A 11 6.44 -13.59 -0.26
N ALA A 12 5.19 -13.20 -0.50
CA ALA A 12 4.79 -11.84 -0.86
C ALA A 12 3.31 -11.56 -0.51
N LEU A 13 2.98 -10.28 -0.32
CA LEU A 13 1.60 -9.79 -0.21
C LEU A 13 1.25 -8.95 -1.44
N LEU A 14 0.12 -9.23 -2.08
CA LEU A 14 -0.37 -8.47 -3.22
C LEU A 14 -1.70 -7.79 -2.86
N CYS A 15 -1.71 -6.45 -2.93
CA CYS A 15 -2.89 -5.60 -2.79
C CYS A 15 -3.27 -5.07 -4.18
N ALA A 16 -4.18 -5.77 -4.86
CA ALA A 16 -4.52 -5.52 -6.26
C ALA A 16 -5.70 -4.54 -6.43
N GLY A 17 -5.62 -3.36 -5.81
CA GLY A 17 -6.62 -2.30 -5.92
C GLY A 17 -7.48 -2.10 -4.67
N ASP A 18 -8.14 -0.94 -4.63
CA ASP A 18 -9.09 -0.51 -3.61
C ASP A 18 -8.53 -0.63 -2.18
N LEU A 19 -7.27 -0.18 -2.01
CA LEU A 19 -6.60 -0.16 -0.71
C LEU A 19 -7.21 0.86 0.26
N TYR A 20 -7.74 1.96 -0.27
CA TYR A 20 -8.38 3.03 0.47
C TYR A 20 -9.47 3.71 -0.36
N GLU A 21 -10.33 4.48 0.30
CA GLU A 21 -11.33 5.31 -0.38
C GLU A 21 -10.75 6.72 -0.61
N HIS A 22 -10.61 7.14 -1.87
CA HIS A 22 -9.96 8.41 -2.21
C HIS A 22 -10.67 9.64 -1.59
N GLU A 23 -11.99 9.59 -1.48
CA GLU A 23 -12.81 10.71 -0.97
C GLU A 23 -12.66 10.95 0.54
N SER A 24 -12.19 9.96 1.30
CA SER A 24 -12.14 10.00 2.78
C SER A 24 -10.74 9.73 3.34
N PHE A 25 -9.70 9.81 2.50
CA PHE A 25 -8.35 9.48 2.91
C PHE A 25 -7.68 10.59 3.73
N THR A 26 -7.23 10.24 4.94
CA THR A 26 -6.53 11.13 5.87
C THR A 26 -5.05 10.79 5.99
N ASP A 27 -4.25 11.73 6.49
CA ASP A 27 -2.82 11.48 6.76
C ASP A 27 -2.62 10.40 7.84
N ASP A 28 -3.52 10.28 8.81
CA ASP A 28 -3.50 9.21 9.82
C ASP A 28 -3.69 7.83 9.17
N MET A 29 -4.61 7.72 8.21
CA MET A 29 -4.80 6.48 7.44
C MET A 29 -3.55 6.15 6.63
N MET A 30 -2.89 7.17 6.05
CA MET A 30 -1.61 6.99 5.37
C MET A 30 -0.57 6.39 6.31
N GLN A 31 -0.43 6.96 7.51
CA GLN A 31 0.54 6.53 8.49
C GLN A 31 0.26 5.10 8.97
N PHE A 32 -1.01 4.77 9.19
CA PHE A 32 -1.44 3.43 9.59
C PHE A 32 -1.11 2.38 8.53
N VAL A 33 -1.39 2.66 7.25
CA VAL A 33 -1.07 1.72 6.17
C VAL A 33 0.44 1.56 6.01
N ARG A 34 1.19 2.66 6.08
CA ARG A 34 2.67 2.64 6.03
C ARG A 34 3.27 1.82 7.17
N SER A 35 2.83 2.04 8.41
CA SER A 35 3.34 1.30 9.57
C SER A 35 2.97 -0.18 9.49
N THR A 36 1.76 -0.50 9.06
CA THR A 36 1.31 -1.89 8.86
C THR A 36 2.18 -2.61 7.84
N PHE A 37 2.53 -1.97 6.73
CA PHE A 37 3.39 -2.57 5.72
C PHE A 37 4.86 -2.60 6.13
N ALA A 38 5.36 -1.60 6.85
CA ALA A 38 6.73 -1.60 7.36
C ALA A 38 6.99 -2.77 8.33
N ASP A 39 5.94 -3.20 9.04
CA ASP A 39 6.00 -4.31 9.99
C ASP A 39 6.06 -5.71 9.31
N LEU A 40 5.95 -5.75 7.97
CA LEU A 40 6.01 -6.98 7.18
C LEU A 40 7.44 -7.24 6.69
N ALA A 41 7.97 -8.44 6.98
CA ALA A 41 9.30 -8.85 6.54
C ALA A 41 9.37 -9.30 5.07
N MET A 42 8.22 -9.36 4.38
CA MET A 42 8.11 -9.75 2.97
C MET A 42 7.81 -8.55 2.07
N PRO A 43 8.07 -8.67 0.76
CA PRO A 43 7.64 -7.69 -0.22
C PRO A 43 6.12 -7.53 -0.26
N VAL A 44 5.66 -6.28 -0.38
CA VAL A 44 4.25 -5.91 -0.53
C VAL A 44 4.07 -5.15 -1.84
N PHE A 45 3.31 -5.72 -2.76
CA PHE A 45 3.00 -5.08 -4.03
C PHE A 45 1.60 -4.46 -3.95
N VAL A 46 1.50 -3.18 -4.31
CA VAL A 46 0.22 -2.46 -4.33
C VAL A 46 -0.03 -1.95 -5.74
N ALA A 47 -1.23 -2.21 -6.26
CA ALA A 47 -1.72 -1.67 -7.52
C ALA A 47 -2.95 -0.79 -7.26
N PRO A 48 -3.14 0.30 -8.01
CA PRO A 48 -4.33 1.13 -7.92
C PRO A 48 -5.57 0.38 -8.43
N GLY A 49 -6.70 0.58 -7.75
CA GLY A 49 -8.02 0.12 -8.12
C GLY A 49 -8.91 1.26 -8.60
N ASN A 50 -10.21 1.06 -8.51
CA ASN A 50 -11.21 2.03 -8.98
C ASN A 50 -11.39 3.17 -7.98
N HIS A 51 -11.41 2.85 -6.69
CA HIS A 51 -11.68 3.79 -5.61
C HIS A 51 -10.43 4.53 -5.12
N ASP A 52 -9.26 4.01 -5.46
CA ASP A 52 -7.94 4.58 -5.17
C ASP A 52 -7.13 4.77 -6.45
N TRP A 53 -7.75 5.29 -7.49
CA TRP A 53 -7.11 5.56 -8.77
C TRP A 53 -5.78 6.34 -8.60
N TYR A 54 -4.83 6.04 -9.49
CA TYR A 54 -3.52 6.67 -9.47
C TYR A 54 -3.61 8.12 -9.93
N GLY A 55 -3.37 9.05 -9.02
CA GLY A 55 -3.43 10.50 -9.25
C GLY A 55 -2.33 11.27 -8.55
N ARG A 56 -2.14 12.54 -8.91
CA ARG A 56 -1.13 13.43 -8.29
C ARG A 56 -1.35 13.63 -6.78
N THR A 57 -2.59 13.50 -6.33
CA THR A 57 -3.01 13.61 -4.93
C THR A 57 -3.23 12.25 -4.26
N SER A 58 -3.01 11.15 -4.99
CA SER A 58 -3.22 9.80 -4.48
C SER A 58 -2.18 9.43 -3.41
N MET A 59 -2.56 8.52 -2.51
CA MET A 59 -1.64 7.97 -1.51
C MET A 59 -0.40 7.36 -2.17
N TYR A 60 -0.53 6.74 -3.35
CA TYR A 60 0.57 6.14 -4.09
C TYR A 60 1.74 7.10 -4.34
N GLN A 61 1.45 8.38 -4.58
CA GLN A 61 2.47 9.41 -4.76
C GLN A 61 2.83 10.15 -3.46
N ARG A 62 1.87 10.35 -2.56
CA ARG A 62 2.07 11.12 -1.32
C ARG A 62 2.77 10.31 -0.21
N ALA A 63 2.56 9.00 -0.18
CA ALA A 63 3.10 8.14 0.86
C ALA A 63 4.58 7.88 0.65
N ASP A 64 5.33 8.02 1.73
CA ASP A 64 6.73 7.61 1.80
C ASP A 64 6.80 6.13 2.16
N TRP A 65 6.66 5.29 1.13
CA TRP A 65 6.56 3.84 1.29
C TRP A 65 7.81 3.21 1.92
N PRO A 66 7.66 2.21 2.80
CA PRO A 66 8.80 1.48 3.35
C PRO A 66 9.50 0.67 2.24
N ALA A 67 10.76 0.32 2.47
CA ALA A 67 11.62 -0.31 1.46
C ALA A 67 11.08 -1.65 0.90
N ASN A 68 10.22 -2.34 1.65
CA ASN A 68 9.57 -3.58 1.25
C ASN A 68 8.31 -3.37 0.38
N VAL A 69 7.89 -2.12 0.15
CA VAL A 69 6.78 -1.77 -0.76
C VAL A 69 7.38 -1.10 -2.00
N PRO A 70 7.74 -1.86 -3.05
CA PRO A 70 8.14 -1.28 -4.32
C PRO A 70 6.92 -0.63 -4.98
N CYS A 71 6.66 0.63 -4.64
CA CYS A 71 5.68 1.42 -5.37
C CYS A 71 6.26 1.69 -6.75
N SER A 72 5.70 1.04 -7.79
CA SER A 72 5.99 1.41 -9.17
C SER A 72 5.46 2.83 -9.38
N ARG A 73 6.33 3.82 -9.14
CA ARG A 73 6.19 5.11 -9.80
C ARG A 73 6.29 4.77 -11.28
N GLN A 74 5.19 4.57 -12.00
CA GLN A 74 5.27 4.51 -13.45
C GLN A 74 5.36 5.96 -13.94
N PRO A 75 6.52 6.41 -14.46
CA PRO A 75 6.50 7.35 -15.56
C PRO A 75 6.24 6.54 -16.84
N ALA A 76 5.09 6.80 -17.46
CA ALA A 76 4.87 6.57 -18.89
C ALA A 76 3.99 7.71 -19.38
#